data_AF-A0A4Q7EP32-F1
#
_entry.id   AF-A0A4Q7EP32-F1
#
_cell.length_a   1.000
_cell.length_b   1.000
_cell.length_c   1.000
_cell.angle_alpha   90.00
_cell.angle_beta   90.00
_cell.angle_gamma   90.00
#
_symmetry.space_group_name_H-M   'P 1'
#
loop_
_entity.id
_entity.type
_entity.pdbx_description
1 polymer ?
#
loop_
_entity_poly.entity_id
_entity_poly.type
_entity_poly.pdbx_seq_one_letter_code
_entity_poly.pdbx_strand_id
1 'polypeptide(L)'
;IDANGAWSYIGNGAHNELTSGQQVQDQFTVTSQDGTASGTVTVTITGTNDAATVSSDSKSVTEADTAAALNTSGQLTITDADSGEAHVVAQTNAHGTYG
;
A
#
# COMPACT_ATOMS: atom_id res chain seq x y z
N ILE A 1 -16.88 14.87 -23.15
CA ILE A 1 -17.04 14.35 -24.52
C ILE A 1 -17.33 15.52 -25.43
N ASP A 2 -16.72 15.62 -26.60
CA ASP A 2 -16.98 16.69 -27.56
C ASP A 2 -18.11 16.31 -28.54
N ALA A 3 -18.46 17.23 -29.43
CA ALA A 3 -19.51 17.03 -30.43
C ALA A 3 -19.23 15.89 -31.43
N ASN A 4 -17.99 15.38 -31.50
CA ASN A 4 -17.57 14.27 -32.35
C ASN A 4 -17.45 12.95 -31.56
N GLY A 5 -17.79 12.93 -30.27
CA GLY A 5 -17.66 11.76 -29.42
C GLY A 5 -16.27 11.57 -28.79
N ALA A 6 -15.35 12.53 -28.97
CA ALA A 6 -14.02 12.44 -28.36
C ALA A 6 -14.11 12.76 -26.86
N TRP A 7 -13.52 11.92 -26.02
CA TRP A 7 -13.42 12.13 -24.58
C TRP A 7 -11.98 11.99 -24.14
N SER A 8 -11.65 12.67 -23.04
CA SER A 8 -10.40 12.53 -22.33
C SER A 8 -10.72 12.23 -20.88
N TYR A 9 -10.01 11.27 -20.32
CA TYR A 9 -10.02 10.96 -18.89
C TYR A 9 -8.65 11.33 -18.34
N ILE A 10 -8.64 12.16 -17.30
CA ILE A 10 -7.44 12.49 -16.55
C ILE A 10 -7.67 11.94 -15.15
N GLY A 11 -6.91 10.90 -14.79
CA GLY A 11 -6.94 10.33 -13.45
C GLY A 11 -6.46 11.34 -12.40
N ASN A 12 -6.85 11.14 -11.14
CA ASN A 12 -6.52 12.01 -10.02
C ASN A 12 -5.16 11.72 -9.35
N GLY A 13 -4.31 10.89 -9.97
CA GLY A 13 -3.00 10.53 -9.43
C GLY A 13 -2.74 9.03 -9.51
N ALA A 14 -1.66 8.59 -8.88
CA ALA A 14 -1.40 7.17 -8.68
C ALA A 14 -2.24 6.65 -7.50
N HIS A 15 -2.86 5.48 -7.69
CA HIS A 15 -3.60 4.76 -6.66
C HIS A 15 -2.72 3.65 -6.07
N ASN A 16 -1.76 4.04 -5.24
CA ASN A 16 -0.77 3.13 -4.66
C ASN A 16 -1.31 2.31 -3.49
N GLU A 17 -2.52 2.64 -3.04
CA GLU A 17 -3.23 1.95 -1.97
C GLU A 17 -3.95 0.68 -2.45
N LEU A 18 -4.09 0.48 -3.77
CA LEU A 18 -4.88 -0.61 -4.35
C LEU A 18 -4.05 -1.89 -4.44
N THR A 19 -4.50 -2.91 -3.71
CA THR A 19 -3.86 -4.23 -3.75
C THR A 19 -3.98 -4.88 -5.13
N SER A 20 -3.14 -5.89 -5.40
CA SER A 20 -3.16 -6.60 -6.68
C SER A 20 -4.54 -7.15 -7.03
N GLY A 21 -5.10 -6.67 -8.14
CA GLY A 21 -6.41 -7.08 -8.64
C GLY A 21 -7.60 -6.38 -7.98
N GLN A 22 -7.38 -5.53 -6.97
CA GLN A 22 -8.39 -4.61 -6.48
C GLN A 22 -8.79 -3.64 -7.60
N GLN A 23 -10.08 -3.39 -7.75
CA GLN A 23 -10.60 -2.52 -8.80
C GLN A 23 -11.42 -1.38 -8.22
N VAL A 24 -11.19 -0.19 -8.78
CA VAL A 24 -12.03 1.00 -8.56
C VAL A 24 -12.57 1.44 -9.91
N GLN A 25 -13.79 1.94 -9.92
CA GLN A 25 -14.48 2.33 -11.14
C GLN A 25 -14.95 3.78 -11.06
N ASP A 26 -14.64 4.53 -12.12
CA ASP A 26 -15.27 5.82 -12.38
C ASP A 26 -16.31 5.65 -13.49
N GLN A 27 -17.52 6.16 -13.25
CA GLN A 27 -18.62 6.09 -14.21
C GLN A 27 -19.07 7.49 -14.61
N PHE A 28 -19.10 7.71 -15.92
CA PHE A 28 -19.53 8.96 -16.53
C PHE A 28 -20.75 8.72 -17.42
N THR A 29 -21.88 9.31 -17.05
CA THR A 29 -23.07 9.29 -17.91
C THR A 29 -22.91 10.32 -19.03
N VAL A 30 -23.12 9.87 -20.26
CA VAL A 30 -23.07 10.68 -21.46
C VAL A 30 -24.46 10.71 -22.06
N THR A 31 -24.89 11.90 -22.49
CA THR A 31 -26.18 12.11 -23.15
C THR A 31 -25.93 12.69 -24.54
N SER A 32 -26.70 12.26 -25.53
CA SER A 32 -26.65 12.83 -26.88
C SER A 32 -27.07 14.31 -26.86
N GLN A 33 -26.60 15.08 -27.84
CA GLN A 33 -26.85 16.52 -27.90
C GLN A 33 -28.35 16.87 -27.97
N ASP A 34 -29.14 16.03 -28.63
CA ASP A 34 -30.60 16.14 -28.74
C ASP A 34 -31.35 15.51 -27.54
N GLY A 35 -30.63 14.96 -26.56
CA GLY A 35 -31.19 14.37 -25.35
C GLY A 35 -31.87 13.01 -25.52
N THR A 36 -31.89 12.46 -26.74
CA THR A 36 -32.67 11.25 -27.06
C THR A 36 -31.98 9.94 -26.68
N ALA A 37 -30.65 9.95 -26.53
CA ALA A 37 -29.85 8.79 -26.18
C ALA A 37 -28.94 9.06 -24.98
N SER A 38 -28.72 8.04 -24.15
CA SER A 38 -27.75 8.09 -23.06
C SER A 38 -26.92 6.80 -23.01
N GLY A 39 -25.71 6.90 -22.48
CA GLY A 39 -24.81 5.77 -22.28
C GLY A 39 -23.84 6.05 -21.14
N THR A 40 -23.22 5.00 -20.61
CA THR A 40 -22.24 5.11 -19.52
C THR A 40 -20.86 4.76 -20.04
N VAL A 41 -19.89 5.63 -19.76
CA VAL A 41 -18.47 5.34 -19.91
C VAL A 41 -17.95 4.89 -18.55
N THR A 42 -17.48 3.65 -18.48
CA THR A 42 -16.86 3.08 -17.27
C THR A 42 -15.35 3.04 -17.46
N VAL A 43 -14.62 3.68 -16.56
CA VAL A 43 -13.17 3.58 -16.47
C VAL A 43 -12.84 2.67 -15.29
N THR A 44 -12.13 1.58 -15.57
CA THR A 44 -11.71 0.61 -14.55
C THR A 44 -10.24 0.80 -14.25
N ILE A 45 -9.93 1.09 -12.99
CA ILE A 45 -8.57 1.18 -12.46
C ILE A 45 -8.29 -0.14 -11.74
N THR A 46 -7.20 -0.82 -12.08
CA THR A 46 -6.80 -2.09 -11.46
C THR A 46 -5.49 -1.89 -10.70
N GLY A 47 -5.49 -2.22 -9.42
CA GLY A 47 -4.32 -2.18 -8.55
C GLY A 47 -3.27 -3.23 -8.91
N THR A 48 -2.03 -2.93 -8.56
CA THR A 48 -0.85 -3.80 -8.70
C THR A 48 -0.16 -3.90 -7.35
N ASN A 49 0.45 -5.04 -7.04
CA ASN A 49 1.20 -5.21 -5.80
C ASN A 49 2.48 -4.34 -5.80
N ASP A 50 2.66 -3.55 -4.75
CA ASP A 50 3.90 -2.87 -4.41
C ASP A 50 4.76 -3.73 -3.48
N ALA A 51 6.09 -3.66 -3.61
CA ALA A 51 6.97 -4.49 -2.79
C ALA A 51 7.11 -3.92 -1.37
N ALA A 52 6.73 -4.70 -0.35
CA ALA A 52 7.00 -4.38 1.05
C ALA A 52 8.48 -4.08 1.30
N THR A 53 8.75 -3.05 2.10
CA THR A 53 10.09 -2.74 2.62
C THR A 53 10.18 -3.08 4.11
N VAL A 54 11.27 -3.74 4.50
CA VAL A 54 11.51 -4.20 5.87
C VAL A 54 12.80 -3.60 6.42
N SER A 55 12.77 -3.07 7.64
CA SER A 55 13.94 -2.55 8.36
C SER A 55 13.95 -3.05 9.81
N SER A 56 15.14 -3.30 10.35
CA SER A 56 15.33 -3.82 11.71
C SER A 56 16.34 -3.00 12.49
N ASP A 57 16.07 -2.77 13.78
CA ASP A 57 17.06 -2.22 14.71
C ASP A 57 18.03 -3.31 15.20
N SER A 58 19.31 -2.98 15.35
CA SER A 58 20.34 -3.89 15.86
C SER A 58 21.09 -3.27 17.02
N LYS A 59 21.11 -3.97 18.15
CA LYS A 59 21.81 -3.55 19.37
C LYS A 59 22.89 -4.56 19.73
N SER A 60 24.10 -4.08 19.98
CA SER A 60 25.22 -4.88 20.49
C SER A 60 25.39 -4.63 21.98
N VAL A 61 25.60 -5.70 22.74
CA VAL A 61 25.96 -5.67 24.16
C VAL A 61 27.22 -6.48 24.36
N THR A 62 28.08 -6.06 25.29
CA THR A 62 29.36 -6.71 25.60
C THR A 62 29.36 -7.16 27.05
N GLU A 63 30.09 -8.23 27.39
CA GLU A 63 30.10 -8.81 28.75
C GLU A 63 30.57 -7.84 29.86
N ALA A 64 31.23 -6.75 29.49
CA ALA A 64 31.63 -5.69 30.42
C ALA A 64 30.49 -4.70 30.77
N ASP A 65 29.34 -4.81 30.11
CA ASP A 65 28.18 -3.94 30.34
C ASP A 65 27.49 -4.27 31.67
N THR A 66 27.03 -3.23 32.38
CA THR A 66 26.27 -3.40 33.62
C THR A 66 24.98 -4.21 33.37
N ALA A 67 24.44 -4.87 34.39
CA ALA A 67 23.20 -5.68 34.25
C ALA A 67 22.00 -4.90 33.66
N ALA A 68 21.94 -3.58 33.87
CA ALA A 68 20.92 -2.72 33.26
C ALA A 68 21.12 -2.46 31.75
N ALA A 69 22.35 -2.62 31.26
CA ALA A 69 22.74 -2.47 29.86
C ALA A 69 22.67 -3.79 29.07
N LEU A 70 22.57 -4.94 29.74
CA LEU A 70 22.32 -6.26 29.15
C LEU A 70 20.84 -6.47 28.75
N ASN A 71 20.22 -5.48 28.13
CA ASN A 71 18.87 -5.59 27.57
C ASN A 71 18.90 -5.61 26.04
N THR A 72 18.48 -6.74 25.47
CA THR A 72 18.28 -6.88 24.03
C THR A 72 16.82 -6.60 23.70
N SER A 73 16.57 -5.50 22.99
CA SER A 73 15.29 -5.21 22.33
C SER A 73 15.59 -4.85 20.88
N GLY A 74 14.85 -5.44 19.95
CA GLY A 74 14.89 -5.06 18.54
C GLY A 74 13.48 -4.73 18.07
N GLN A 75 13.34 -3.70 17.23
CA GLN A 75 12.09 -3.37 16.57
C GLN A 75 12.22 -3.72 15.08
N LEU A 76 11.23 -4.45 14.56
CA LEU A 76 11.05 -4.65 13.12
C LEU A 76 10.00 -3.64 12.63
N THR A 77 10.29 -2.94 11.55
CA THR A 77 9.35 -2.04 10.88
C THR A 77 9.14 -2.53 9.46
N ILE A 78 7.87 -2.71 9.08
CA ILE A 78 7.46 -3.07 7.73
C ILE A 78 6.60 -1.93 7.19
N THR A 79 6.92 -1.47 6.00
CA THR A 79 6.12 -0.50 5.26
C THR A 79 5.70 -1.13 3.95
N ASP A 80 4.41 -1.11 3.70
CA ASP A 80 3.81 -1.49 2.43
C ASP A 80 2.86 -0.37 2.01
N ALA A 81 2.83 -0.05 0.72
CA ALA A 81 1.93 0.96 0.18
C ALA A 81 0.51 0.38 -0.02
N ASP A 82 0.42 -0.92 -0.28
CA ASP A 82 -0.83 -1.65 -0.43
C ASP A 82 -1.62 -1.60 0.87
N SER A 83 -2.89 -1.17 0.77
CA SER A 83 -3.72 -0.91 1.94
C SER A 83 -3.89 -2.16 2.80
N GLY A 84 -3.29 -2.13 3.99
CA GLY A 84 -3.41 -3.18 4.98
C GLY A 84 -2.37 -4.29 4.84
N GLU A 85 -1.41 -4.21 3.92
CA GLU A 85 -0.38 -5.24 3.76
C GLU A 85 0.88 -5.00 4.61
N ALA A 86 0.97 -3.86 5.29
CA ALA A 86 2.02 -3.55 6.25
C ALA A 86 1.84 -4.31 7.58
N HIS A 87 2.20 -5.59 7.60
CA HIS A 87 2.07 -6.45 8.78
C HIS A 87 3.42 -6.76 9.44
N VAL A 88 3.54 -6.52 10.75
CA VAL A 88 4.68 -6.95 11.57
C VAL A 88 4.24 -8.02 12.55
N VAL A 89 4.91 -9.18 12.54
CA VAL A 89 4.79 -10.17 13.62
C VAL A 89 5.91 -9.91 14.61
N ALA A 90 5.58 -9.30 15.76
CA ALA A 90 6.55 -9.12 16.83
C ALA A 90 6.98 -10.49 17.38
N GLN A 91 8.26 -10.81 17.30
CA GLN A 91 8.81 -11.92 18.05
C GLN A 91 9.01 -11.48 19.50
N THR A 92 8.08 -11.85 20.37
CA THR A 92 8.30 -11.79 21.81
C THR A 92 9.12 -13.02 22.22
N ASN A 93 10.20 -12.79 22.97
CA ASN A 93 10.97 -13.83 23.66
C ASN A 93 11.86 -14.73 22.78
N ALA A 94 12.58 -14.16 21.80
CA ALA A 94 13.75 -14.86 21.26
C ALA A 94 14.82 -14.98 22.37
N HIS A 95 14.85 -16.12 23.06
CA HIS A 95 15.91 -16.44 24.02
C HIS A 95 17.24 -16.42 23.26
N GLY A 96 18.15 -15.51 23.64
CA GLY A 96 19.52 -15.54 23.16
C GLY A 96 20.14 -16.91 23.43
N THR A 97 20.77 -17.50 22.42
CA THR A 97 21.34 -18.86 22.48
C THR A 97 22.62 -18.94 23.31
N TYR A 98 22.97 -17.88 24.03
CA TYR A 98 24.15 -17.80 24.87
C TYR A 98 23.73 -17.43 26.29
N GLY A 99 23.56 -18.47 27.10
CA GLY A 99 23.69 -18.44 28.55
C GLY A 99 24.77 -19.43 28.94
#